data_AF-A0A6L8I9Y4-F1
#
_entry.id   AF-A0A6L8I9Y4-F1
#
_cell.length_a   1.000
_cell.length_b   1.000
_cell.length_c   1.000
_cell.angle_alpha   90.00
_cell.angle_beta   90.00
_cell.angle_gamma   90.00
#
_symmetry.space_group_name_H-M   'P 1'
#
loop_
_entity.id
_entity.type
_entity.pdbx_description
1 polymer ?
#
loop_
_entity_poly.entity_id
_entity_poly.type
_entity_poly.pdbx_seq_one_letter_code
_entity_poly.pdbx_strand_id
1 'polypeptide(L)' 'MNHIHNPSSELRRTNRAAVLRILANHGAASRAEICAALKLTPAGLSRIARELIDADLVVEGPVLSTRSGVG' A
#
# COMPACT_ATOMS: atom_id res chain seq x y z
N MET A 1 -18.71 28.55 5.81
CA MET A 1 -18.42 27.11 5.72
C MET A 1 -16.95 26.88 6.07
N ASN A 2 -16.62 26.40 7.27
CA ASN A 2 -15.23 26.07 7.65
C ASN A 2 -14.98 24.58 7.43
N HIS A 3 -14.32 24.23 6.33
CA HIS A 3 -13.73 22.91 6.16
C HIS A 3 -12.51 22.82 7.08
N ILE A 4 -12.67 22.18 8.23
CA ILE A 4 -11.55 21.76 9.07
C ILE A 4 -10.76 20.72 8.26
N HIS A 5 -9.71 21.16 7.58
CA HIS A 5 -8.74 20.27 6.94
C HIS A 5 -8.00 19.55 8.06
N ASN A 6 -8.34 18.29 8.29
CA ASN A 6 -7.53 17.44 9.16
C ASN A 6 -6.30 17.00 8.35
N PRO A 7 -5.09 17.52 8.63
CA PRO A 7 -3.90 17.24 7.82
C PRO A 7 -3.57 15.74 7.74
N SER A 8 -3.94 14.97 8.77
CA SER A 8 -3.79 13.51 8.76
C SER A 8 -4.66 12.82 7.71
N SER A 9 -5.85 13.36 7.42
CA SER A 9 -6.77 12.82 6.42
C SER A 9 -6.27 13.05 4.99
N GLU A 10 -5.65 14.20 4.74
CA GLU A 10 -5.10 14.56 3.44
C GLU A 10 -3.83 13.76 3.15
N LEU A 11 -2.93 13.63 4.13
CA LEU A 11 -1.77 12.75 4.03
C LEU A 11 -2.17 11.30 3.73
N ARG A 12 -3.22 10.80 4.40
CA ARG A 12 -3.73 9.44 4.14
C ARG A 12 -4.31 9.28 2.74
N ARG A 13 -5.03 10.29 2.24
CA ARG A 13 -5.53 10.31 0.84
C ARG A 13 -4.37 10.29 -0.16
N THR A 14 -3.35 11.10 0.07
CA THR A 14 -2.14 11.14 -0.77
C THR A 14 -1.41 9.81 -0.76
N ASN A 15 -1.22 9.19 0.41
CA ASN A 15 -0.55 7.91 0.54
C ASN A 15 -1.34 6.79 -0.18
N ARG A 16 -2.67 6.75 -0.06
CA ARG A 16 -3.52 5.81 -0.81
C ARG A 16 -3.34 5.95 -2.32
N ALA A 17 -3.37 7.18 -2.82
CA ALA A 17 -3.19 7.44 -4.25
C ALA A 17 -1.78 7.01 -4.71
N ALA A 18 -0.75 7.24 -3.90
CA ALA A 18 0.61 6.84 -4.23
C ALA A 18 0.78 5.30 -4.27
N VAL A 19 0.19 4.56 -3.32
CA VAL A 19 0.19 3.09 -3.32
C VAL A 19 -0.49 2.54 -4.57
N LEU A 20 -1.68 3.05 -4.92
CA LEU A 20 -2.39 2.64 -6.12
C LEU A 20 -1.59 2.93 -7.40
N ARG A 21 -0.94 4.09 -7.48
CA ARG A 21 -0.08 4.44 -8.63
C ARG A 21 1.09 3.50 -8.79
N ILE A 22 1.75 3.10 -7.71
CA ILE A 22 2.84 2.11 -7.78
C ILE A 22 2.31 0.79 -8.34
N LEU A 23 1.20 0.30 -7.80
CA LEU A 23 0.62 -0.97 -8.23
C LEU A 23 0.13 -0.92 -9.69
N ALA A 24 -0.46 0.20 -10.11
CA ALA A 24 -0.91 0.38 -11.49
C ALA A 24 0.26 0.44 -12.48
N ASN A 25 1.40 1.05 -12.10
CA ASN A 25 2.54 1.24 -12.99
C ASN A 25 3.51 0.05 -13.03
N HIS A 26 3.72 -0.61 -11.88
CA HIS A 26 4.72 -1.66 -11.72
C HIS A 26 4.11 -3.06 -11.59
N GLY A 27 2.78 -3.16 -11.47
CA GLY A 27 2.08 -4.41 -11.21
C GLY A 27 2.16 -4.84 -9.75
N ALA A 28 2.18 -6.15 -9.52
CA ALA A 28 2.28 -6.70 -8.18
C ALA A 28 3.60 -6.30 -7.50
N ALA A 29 3.53 -5.85 -6.25
CA ALA A 29 4.67 -5.47 -5.45
C ALA A 29 4.50 -5.97 -4.01
N SER A 30 5.60 -6.37 -3.37
CA SER A 30 5.59 -6.74 -1.97
C SER A 30 5.41 -5.51 -1.07
N ARG A 31 4.93 -5.75 0.16
CA ARG A 31 4.78 -4.69 1.16
C ARG A 31 6.12 -3.97 1.44
N ALA A 32 7.23 -4.70 1.43
CA ALA A 32 8.56 -4.14 1.67
C ALA A 32 8.97 -3.17 0.54
N GLU A 33 8.75 -3.55 -0.72
CA GLU A 33 9.04 -2.70 -1.88
C GLU A 33 8.20 -1.41 -1.87
N ILE A 34 6.90 -1.52 -1.57
CA ILE A 34 6.01 -0.36 -1.48
C ILE A 34 6.44 0.57 -0.33
N CYS A 35 6.79 0.03 0.84
CA CYS A 35 7.31 0.81 1.96
C CYS A 35 8.58 1.56 1.59
N ALA A 36 9.55 0.89 0.95
CA ALA A 36 10.80 1.50 0.53
C ALA A 36 10.58 2.61 -0.50
N ALA A 37 9.73 2.36 -1.51
CA ALA A 37 9.45 3.31 -2.59
C ALA A 37 8.72 4.57 -2.10
N LEU A 38 7.79 4.43 -1.16
CA LEU A 38 6.96 5.54 -0.67
C LEU A 38 7.43 6.13 0.67
N LYS A 39 8.52 5.58 1.25
CA LYS A 39 9.01 5.93 2.60
C LYS A 39 7.91 5.82 3.66
N LEU A 40 7.03 4.83 3.51
CA LEU A 40 5.96 4.55 4.49
C LEU A 40 6.47 3.61 5.57
N THR A 41 5.98 3.79 6.80
CA THR A 41 6.18 2.79 7.85
C THR A 41 5.38 1.52 7.53
N PRO A 42 5.83 0.34 7.99
CA PRO A 42 5.08 -0.91 7.79
C PRO A 42 3.64 -0.82 8.33
N ALA A 43 3.46 -0.23 9.52
CA ALA A 43 2.14 -0.04 10.10
C ALA A 43 1.25 0.91 9.27
N GLY A 44 1.82 1.99 8.73
CA GLY A 44 1.11 2.92 7.86
C GLY A 44 0.67 2.24 6.56
N LEU A 45 1.55 1.46 5.95
CA LEU A 45 1.22 0.70 4.76
C LEU A 45 0.15 -0.38 5.04
N SER A 46 0.25 -1.12 6.14
CA SER A 46 -0.76 -2.14 6.49
C SER A 46 -2.16 -1.54 6.60
N ARG A 47 -2.28 -0.35 7.21
CA ARG A 47 -3.56 0.34 7.32
C ARG A 47 -4.10 0.76 5.95
N ILE A 48 -3.25 1.35 5.10
CA ILE A 48 -3.61 1.75 3.74
C ILE A 48 -4.01 0.52 2.90
N ALA A 49 -3.21 -0.54 2.92
CA ALA A 49 -3.48 -1.76 2.17
C ALA A 49 -4.82 -2.36 2.59
N ARG A 50 -5.11 -2.41 3.90
CA ARG A 50 -6.39 -2.89 4.40
C ARG A 50 -7.56 -2.08 3.84
N GLU A 51 -7.46 -0.76 3.84
CA GLU A 51 -8.51 0.11 3.30
C GLU A 51 -8.72 -0.06 1.79
N LEU A 52 -7.65 -0.33 1.04
CA LEU A 52 -7.74 -0.56 -0.40
C LEU A 52 -8.35 -1.93 -0.70
N ILE A 53 -8.03 -2.96 0.10
CA ILE A 53 -8.62 -4.29 0.00
C ILE A 53 -10.10 -4.25 0.38
N ASP A 54 -10.44 -3.61 1.51
CA ASP A 54 -11.83 -3.47 1.96
C ASP A 54 -12.69 -2.66 0.96
N ALA A 55 -12.06 -1.81 0.14
CA ALA A 55 -12.69 -1.09 -0.96
C ALA A 55 -12.65 -1.83 -2.31
N ASP A 56 -12.17 -3.07 -2.33
CA ASP A 56 -12.04 -3.92 -3.53
C ASP A 56 -11.18 -3.32 -4.66
N LEU A 57 -10.22 -2.45 -4.30
CA LEU A 57 -9.32 -1.79 -5.24
C LEU A 57 -8.03 -2.56 -5.50
N VAL A 58 -7.63 -3.40 -4.55
CA VAL A 58 -6.43 -4.24 -4.63
C VAL A 58 -6.72 -5.57 -3.96
N VAL A 59 -5.99 -6.61 -4.37
CA VAL A 59 -6.07 -7.94 -3.76
C VAL A 59 -4.69 -8.36 -3.26
N GLU A 60 -4.66 -9.19 -2.21
CA GLU A 60 -3.40 -9.82 -1.82
C GLU A 60 -3.01 -10.87 -2.87
N GLY A 61 -1.78 -10.76 -3.36
CA GLY A 61 -1.19 -11.75 -4.24
C GLY A 61 -0.82 -13.03 -3.48
N PRO A 62 -0.55 -14.12 -4.20
CA PRO A 62 -0.08 -15.36 -3.58
C PRO A 62 1.21 -15.09 -2.79
N VAL A 63 1.35 -15.76 -1.64
CA VAL A 63 2.63 -15.81 -0.93
C VAL A 63 3.66 -16.45 -1.85
N LEU A 64 4.64 -15.65 -2.29
CA LEU A 64 5.83 -16.16 -2.95
C LEU A 64 6.61 -16.99 -1.94
N SER A 65 6.26 -18.27 -1.80
CA SER A 65 7.16 -19.23 -1.16
C SER A 65 8.42 -19.27 -2.01
N THR A 66 9.46 -18.59 -1.55
CA THR A 66 10.82 -18.85 -2.01
C THR A 66 11.11 -20.31 -1.69
N ARG A 67 10.83 -21.22 -2.62
CA ARG A 67 11.27 -22.61 -2.53
C ARG A 67 12.78 -22.62 -2.71
N SER A 68 13.50 -22.21 -1.67
CA SER A 68 14.91 -22.57 -1.50
C SER A 68 14.91 -23.99 -0.95
N GLY A 69 14.73 -24.93 -1.87
CA GLY A 69 14.89 -26.37 -1.66
C GLY A 69 15.74 -26.87 -2.80
N VAL A 70 17.03 -26.55 -2.75
CA VAL A 70 18.06 -27.25 -3.54
C VAL A 70 18.56 -28.40 -2.68
N GLY A 71 18.46 -29.61 -3.23
CA GLY A 71 18.97 -30.84 -2.63
C GLY A 71 20.47 -30.99 -2.72
#